data_AF-A0A962G1Y6-F1
#
_entry.id   AF-A0A962G1Y6-F1
#
_cell.length_a   1.000
_cell.length_b   1.000
_cell.length_c   1.000
_cell.angle_alpha   90.00
_cell.angle_beta   90.00
_cell.angle_gamma   90.00
#
_symmetry.space_group_name_H-M   'P 1'
#
loop_
_entity.id
_entity.type
_entity.pdbx_description
1 polymer ?
#
loop_
_entity_poly.entity_id
_entity_poly.type
_entity_poly.pdbx_seq_one_letter_code
_entity_poly.pdbx_strand_id
1 'polypeptide(L)' 'MNSPKADRWRLDGQVALVCGASQGIGLACARELQALGAELLLVA' A
#
# COMPACT_ATOMS: atom_id res chain seq x y z
N MET A 1 -3.44 -15.51 18.13
CA MET A 1 -4.81 -15.35 17.62
C MET A 1 -4.76 -14.35 16.48
N ASN A 2 -4.83 -14.79 15.23
CA ASN A 2 -4.86 -13.89 14.08
C ASN A 2 -6.23 -13.21 14.06
N SER A 3 -6.28 -11.93 14.38
CA SER A 3 -7.54 -11.19 14.30
C SER A 3 -8.00 -11.18 12.84
N PRO A 4 -9.24 -11.55 12.50
CA PRO A 4 -9.74 -11.58 11.11
C PRO A 4 -9.64 -10.21 10.42
N LYS A 5 -9.42 -9.13 11.19
CA LYS A 5 -9.09 -7.81 10.67
C LYS A 5 -7.73 -7.78 9.95
N ALA A 6 -6.71 -8.50 10.40
CA ALA A 6 -5.39 -8.50 9.77
C ALA A 6 -5.44 -9.09 8.35
N ASP A 7 -6.20 -10.18 8.15
CA ASP A 7 -6.32 -10.81 6.84
C ASP A 7 -7.15 -9.98 5.85
N ARG A 8 -8.15 -9.23 6.33
CA ARG A 8 -9.02 -8.40 5.48
C ARG A 8 -8.27 -7.33 4.69
N TRP A 9 -7.15 -6.82 5.21
CA TRP A 9 -6.42 -5.69 4.62
C TRP A 9 -5.13 -6.09 3.92
N ARG A 10 -4.86 -7.40 3.77
CA ARG A 10 -3.72 -7.88 2.96
C ARG A 10 -3.95 -7.60 1.48
N LEU A 11 -2.91 -7.10 0.82
CA LEU A 11 -2.89 -6.72 -0.59
C LEU A 11 -1.90 -7.55 -1.41
N ASP A 12 -1.44 -8.69 -0.88
CA ASP A 12 -0.54 -9.59 -1.59
C ASP A 12 -1.09 -9.97 -2.97
N GLY A 13 -0.25 -9.82 -4.00
CA GLY A 13 -0.61 -10.05 -5.40
C GLY A 13 -1.43 -8.93 -6.06
N GLN A 14 -1.69 -7.82 -5.37
CA GLN A 14 -2.31 -6.63 -5.94
C GLN A 14 -1.24 -5.60 -6.34
N VAL A 15 -1.49 -4.88 -7.44
CA VAL A 15 -0.67 -3.75 -7.86
C VAL A 15 -1.39 -2.44 -7.53
N ALA A 16 -0.70 -1.50 -6.89
CA ALA A 16 -1.22 -0.17 -6.60
C ALA A 16 -0.42 0.92 -7.32
N LEU A 17 -1.13 1.75 -8.11
CA LEU A 17 -0.60 2.96 -8.73
C LEU A 17 -0.80 4.15 -7.78
N VAL A 18 0.29 4.83 -7.43
CA VAL A 18 0.25 6.03 -6.58
C VAL A 18 0.86 7.22 -7.32
N CYS A 19 0.05 8.26 -7.55
CA CYS A 19 0.48 9.54 -8.14
C CYS A 19 0.86 10.55 -7.04
N GLY A 20 1.77 11.48 -7.35
CA GLY A 20 2.30 12.43 -6.37
C GLY A 20 3.02 11.70 -5.22
N ALA A 21 3.66 10.57 -5.51
CA ALA A 21 4.28 9.69 -4.51
C ALA A 21 5.64 10.23 -4.01
N SER A 22 6.06 11.39 -4.52
CA SER A 22 7.32 12.04 -4.14
C SER A 22 7.32 12.57 -2.71
N GLN A 23 6.17 12.99 -2.17
CA GLN A 23 6.06 13.52 -0.81
C GLN A 23 4.62 13.54 -0.28
N GLY A 24 4.45 13.96 0.97
CA GLY A 24 3.15 14.21 1.58
C GLY A 24 2.26 12.97 1.62
N ILE A 25 0.98 13.14 1.27
CA ILE A 25 -0.04 12.09 1.38
C ILE A 25 0.27 10.93 0.41
N GLY A 26 0.73 11.22 -0.82
CA GLY A 26 1.07 10.18 -1.79
C GLY A 26 2.16 9.24 -1.27
N LEU A 27 3.22 9.80 -0.68
CA LEU A 27 4.29 9.01 -0.06
C LEU A 27 3.80 8.21 1.16
N ALA A 28 2.94 8.80 2.00
CA ALA A 28 2.36 8.11 3.15
C ALA A 28 1.49 6.92 2.72
N CYS A 29 0.63 7.11 1.71
CA CYS A 29 -0.20 6.05 1.17
C CYS A 29 0.63 4.94 0.52
N ALA A 30 1.67 5.28 -0.26
CA ALA A 30 2.57 4.28 -0.84
C ALA A 30 3.19 3.38 0.24
N ARG A 31 3.68 3.95 1.35
CA ARG A 31 4.27 3.19 2.45
C ARG A 31 3.28 2.22 3.10
N GLU A 32 2.06 2.66 3.36
CA GLU A 32 1.04 1.81 3.96
C GLU A 32 0.62 0.67 3.02
N LEU A 33 0.39 0.98 1.74
CA LEU A 33 0.04 -0.03 0.73
C LEU A 33 1.15 -1.08 0.57
N GLN A 34 2.42 -0.66 0.62
CA GLN A 34 3.55 -1.59 0.61
C GLN A 34 3.56 -2.51 1.85
N ALA A 35 3.30 -1.94 3.03
CA ALA A 35 3.25 -2.70 4.28
C ALA A 35 2.12 -3.73 4.31
N LEU A 36 1.03 -3.45 3.59
CA LEU A 36 -0.07 -4.38 3.39
C LEU A 36 0.21 -5.46 2.32
N GLY A 37 1.33 -5.37 1.60
CA GLY A 37 1.80 -6.40 0.66
C GLY A 37 1.55 -6.10 -0.82
N ALA A 38 1.11 -4.89 -1.17
CA ALA A 38 0.92 -4.51 -2.57
C ALA A 38 2.28 -4.34 -3.28
N GLU A 39 2.30 -4.61 -4.59
CA GLU A 39 3.35 -4.16 -5.50
C GLU A 39 3.05 -2.74 -5.97
N LEU A 40 4.03 -1.83 -5.96
CA LEU A 40 3.77 -0.41 -6.20
C LEU A 40 4.31 0.08 -7.54
N LEU A 41 3.48 0.85 -8.24
CA LEU A 41 3.89 1.72 -9.34
C LEU A 41 3.78 3.17 -8.88
N LEU A 42 4.90 3.88 -8.81
CA LEU A 42 4.98 5.23 -8.25
C LEU A 42 5.20 6.27 -9.35
N VAL A 43 4.43 7.36 -9.31
CA VAL A 43 4.60 8.53 -10.18
C VAL A 43 4.85 9.76 -9.31
N ALA A 44 5.96 10.44 -9.58
CA ALA A 44 6.45 11.59 -8.80
C ALA A 44 5.57 12.84 -8.96
#